data_AF-V9VB08-F1
#
_entry.id   AF-V9VB08-F1
#
_cell.length_a   1.000
_cell.length_b   1.000
_cell.length_c   1.000
_cell.angle_alpha   90.00
_cell.angle_beta   90.00
_cell.angle_gamma   90.00
#
_symmetry.space_group_name_H-M   'P 1'
#
loop_
_entity.id
_entity.type
_entity.pdbx_description
1 polymer ?
#
loop_
_entity_poly.entity_id
_entity_poly.type
_entity_poly.pdbx_seq_one_letter_code
_entity_poly.pdbx_strand_id
1 'polypeptide(L)'
;MSEKVIYEPHPVTAERKAELRQKGYKIIDATFAPEGYEHPEPVKEAKAGKTGKSAAEKKVAAEAELKEKLQAALTEKGIQFPPEASIPDLQKLLDEAA
;
A
#
# COMPACT_ATOMS: atom_id res chain seq x y z
N MET A 1 6.78 -18.06 -26.60
CA MET A 1 7.38 -16.92 -25.89
C MET A 1 6.35 -16.42 -24.90
N SER A 2 6.63 -16.46 -23.61
CA SER A 2 5.68 -16.06 -22.57
C SER A 2 5.61 -14.54 -22.53
N GLU A 3 4.69 -13.94 -23.31
CA GLU A 3 4.41 -12.51 -23.28
C GLU A 3 3.93 -12.14 -21.88
N LYS A 4 4.64 -11.24 -21.19
CA LYS A 4 4.22 -10.77 -19.88
C LYS A 4 3.09 -9.76 -20.10
N VAL A 5 1.86 -10.15 -19.80
CA VAL A 5 0.72 -9.23 -19.80
C VAL A 5 0.82 -8.34 -18.58
N ILE A 6 0.47 -7.07 -18.69
CA ILE A 6 0.41 -6.09 -17.62
C ILE A 6 -0.93 -5.34 -17.66
N TYR A 7 -1.57 -5.18 -16.52
CA TYR A 7 -2.90 -4.58 -16.43
C TYR A 7 -2.84 -3.16 -15.85
N GLU A 8 -3.13 -2.15 -16.66
CA GLU A 8 -3.07 -0.74 -16.28
C GLU A 8 -4.43 -0.05 -16.53
N PRO A 9 -4.89 0.84 -15.63
CA PRO A 9 -6.11 1.60 -15.87
C PRO A 9 -5.91 2.55 -17.07
N HIS A 10 -6.75 2.43 -18.10
CA HIS A 10 -6.73 3.39 -19.22
C HIS A 10 -7.48 4.68 -18.85
N PRO A 11 -7.03 5.87 -19.30
CA PRO A 11 -5.98 6.12 -20.29
C PRO A 11 -4.56 6.03 -19.72
N VAL A 12 -3.72 5.20 -20.33
CA VAL A 12 -2.28 5.18 -20.03
C VAL A 12 -1.58 6.34 -20.74
N THR A 13 -0.68 7.03 -20.05
CA THR A 13 0.16 8.06 -20.67
C THR A 13 1.07 7.44 -21.73
N ALA A 14 1.40 8.20 -22.78
CA ALA A 14 2.24 7.71 -23.88
C ALA A 14 3.62 7.25 -23.40
N GLU A 15 4.19 7.93 -22.41
CA GLU A 15 5.46 7.60 -21.76
C GLU A 15 5.36 6.23 -21.07
N ARG A 16 4.32 6.01 -20.27
CA ARG A 16 4.15 4.75 -19.55
C ARG A 16 3.89 3.58 -20.48
N LYS A 17 3.14 3.82 -21.55
CA LYS A 17 2.89 2.84 -22.61
C LYS A 17 4.15 2.44 -23.36
N ALA A 18 5.02 3.40 -23.63
CA ALA A 18 6.29 3.17 -24.31
C ALA A 18 7.24 2.35 -23.44
N GLU A 19 7.40 2.69 -22.16
CA GLU A 19 8.21 1.92 -21.22
C GLU A 19 7.75 0.46 -21.11
N LEU A 20 6.44 0.25 -20.94
CA LEU A 20 5.89 -1.09 -20.77
C LEU A 20 6.05 -1.93 -22.03
N ARG A 21 5.85 -1.34 -23.22
CA ARG A 21 6.09 -2.04 -24.49
C ARG A 21 7.57 -2.28 -24.77
N GLN A 22 8.46 -1.35 -24.42
CA GLN A 22 9.91 -1.52 -24.55
C GLN A 22 10.41 -2.69 -23.71
N LYS A 23 9.84 -2.87 -22.51
CA LYS A 23 10.10 -4.02 -21.64
C LYS A 23 9.44 -5.33 -22.12
N GLY A 24 8.71 -5.28 -23.24
CA GLY A 24 8.04 -6.44 -23.83
C GLY A 24 6.72 -6.80 -23.16
N TYR A 25 6.10 -5.88 -22.42
CA TYR A 25 4.80 -6.13 -21.79
C TYR A 25 3.62 -5.83 -22.71
N LYS A 26 2.59 -6.65 -22.61
CA LYS A 26 1.29 -6.43 -23.27
C LYS A 26 0.36 -5.71 -22.32
N ILE A 27 0.09 -4.43 -22.59
CA ILE A 27 -0.73 -3.57 -21.75
C ILE A 27 -2.20 -3.86 -22.03
N ILE A 28 -2.92 -4.34 -21.03
CA ILE A 28 -4.37 -4.57 -21.04
C ILE A 28 -5.00 -3.64 -20.00
N ASP A 29 -6.26 -3.26 -20.23
CA ASP A 29 -7.00 -2.46 -19.27
C ASP A 29 -7.22 -3.22 -17.95
N ALA A 30 -7.04 -2.53 -16.82
CA ALA A 30 -7.22 -3.08 -15.47
C ALA A 30 -8.61 -3.69 -15.21
N THR A 31 -9.64 -3.31 -15.96
CA THR A 31 -10.98 -3.92 -15.91
C THR A 31 -11.01 -5.39 -16.36
N PHE A 32 -10.03 -5.82 -17.15
CA PHE A 32 -9.89 -7.21 -17.62
C PHE A 32 -8.86 -7.99 -16.80
N ALA A 33 -8.32 -7.41 -15.73
CA ALA A 33 -7.42 -8.12 -14.83
C ALA A 33 -8.20 -9.22 -14.08
N PRO A 34 -7.69 -10.46 -14.05
CA PRO A 34 -8.27 -11.48 -13.19
C PRO A 34 -8.07 -11.09 -11.71
N GLU A 35 -9.03 -11.47 -10.86
CA GLU A 35 -8.93 -11.25 -9.41
C GLU A 35 -7.65 -11.94 -8.88
N GLY A 36 -6.69 -11.14 -8.40
CA GLY A 36 -5.39 -11.64 -7.89
C GLY A 36 -4.18 -11.49 -8.84
N TYR A 37 -4.29 -10.74 -9.94
CA TYR A 37 -3.12 -10.45 -10.78
C TYR A 37 -2.05 -9.62 -10.04
N GLU A 38 -0.88 -10.22 -9.85
CA GLU A 38 0.33 -9.53 -9.35
C GLU A 38 1.10 -8.90 -10.52
N HIS A 39 1.27 -7.58 -10.45
CA HIS A 39 2.12 -6.84 -11.36
C HIS A 39 3.59 -7.28 -11.21
N PRO A 40 4.25 -7.73 -12.29
CA PRO A 40 5.62 -8.25 -12.21
C PRO A 40 6.67 -7.16 -11.98
N GLU A 41 6.30 -5.87 -12.01
CA GLU A 41 7.18 -4.77 -11.62
C GLU A 41 6.53 -3.88 -10.55
N PRO A 42 7.22 -3.59 -9.44
CA PRO A 42 6.72 -2.66 -8.44
C PRO A 42 6.68 -1.25 -9.06
N VAL A 43 5.48 -0.82 -9.42
CA VAL A 43 5.17 0.55 -9.85
C VAL A 43 5.57 1.49 -8.72
N LYS A 44 6.71 2.17 -8.87
CA LYS A 44 7.12 3.25 -7.98
C LYS A 44 6.18 4.44 -8.20
N GLU A 45 5.19 4.52 -7.32
CA GLU A 45 4.44 5.71 -6.87
C GLU A 45 3.83 6.66 -7.92
N ALA A 46 2.52 6.51 -8.14
CA ALA A 46 1.55 7.61 -8.07
C ALA A 46 0.16 7.02 -7.76
N LYS A 47 -0.52 7.54 -6.75
CA LYS A 47 -1.75 6.97 -6.19
C LYS A 47 -3.01 7.22 -7.05
N ALA A 48 -3.99 6.32 -6.83
CA ALA A 48 -5.45 6.41 -7.02
C ALA A 48 -6.02 5.63 -8.24
N GLY A 49 -6.87 4.61 -8.08
CA GLY A 49 -7.46 4.05 -6.86
C GLY A 49 -8.32 2.79 -7.09
N LYS A 50 -8.65 2.15 -5.95
CA LYS A 50 -9.86 1.34 -5.60
C LYS A 50 -10.38 0.36 -6.66
N THR A 51 -10.48 -0.97 -6.50
CA THR A 51 -10.70 -1.91 -5.38
C THR A 51 -10.60 -3.32 -6.01
N GLY A 52 -10.12 -4.42 -5.41
CA GLY A 52 -9.76 -4.68 -4.03
C GLY A 52 -9.15 -6.07 -3.83
N LYS A 53 -9.06 -6.43 -2.54
CA LYS A 53 -8.87 -7.76 -1.94
C LYS A 53 -7.49 -8.37 -1.66
N SER A 54 -6.36 -7.68 -1.89
CA SER A 54 -5.07 -8.08 -1.25
C SER A 54 -4.25 -6.94 -0.64
N ALA A 55 -4.77 -5.71 -0.61
CA ALA A 55 -4.12 -4.57 0.06
C ALA A 55 -4.62 -4.33 1.50
N ALA A 56 -5.68 -5.02 1.94
CA ALA A 56 -6.26 -4.86 3.27
C ALA A 56 -5.38 -5.54 4.34
N GLU A 57 -4.90 -6.76 4.10
CA GLU A 57 -4.05 -7.49 5.07
C GLU A 57 -2.70 -6.80 5.32
N LYS A 58 -2.07 -6.21 4.28
CA LYS A 58 -0.77 -5.54 4.45
C LYS A 58 -0.87 -4.17 5.14
N LYS A 59 -2.00 -3.48 4.99
CA LYS A 59 -2.27 -2.23 5.72
C LYS A 59 -2.65 -2.48 7.18
N VAL A 60 -3.46 -3.50 7.44
CA VAL A 60 -3.86 -3.87 8.81
C VAL A 60 -2.65 -4.38 9.61
N ALA A 61 -1.76 -5.16 9.00
CA ALA A 61 -0.52 -5.58 9.64
C ALA A 61 0.44 -4.42 9.95
N ALA A 62 0.61 -3.47 9.01
CA ALA A 62 1.46 -2.30 9.22
C ALA A 62 0.88 -1.33 10.28
N GLU A 63 -0.45 -1.19 10.34
CA GLU A 63 -1.13 -0.41 11.37
C GLU A 63 -1.01 -1.06 12.75
N ALA A 64 -1.07 -2.39 12.85
CA ALA A 64 -0.85 -3.11 14.11
C ALA A 64 0.58 -2.95 14.63
N GLU A 65 1.61 -3.11 13.79
CA GLU A 65 3.01 -2.92 14.21
C GLU A 65 3.30 -1.49 14.67
N LEU A 66 2.75 -0.48 13.97
CA LEU A 66 2.90 0.92 14.38
C LEU A 66 2.19 1.19 15.70
N LYS A 67 0.99 0.63 15.88
CA LYS A 67 0.24 0.72 17.14
C LYS A 67 1.04 0.12 18.29
N GLU A 68 1.57 -1.10 18.15
CA GLU A 68 2.36 -1.77 19.19
C GLU A 68 3.62 -0.98 19.55
N LYS A 69 4.34 -0.44 18.56
CA LYS A 69 5.53 0.40 18.81
C LYS A 69 5.20 1.66 19.61
N LEU A 70 4.10 2.34 19.27
CA LEU A 70 3.66 3.53 20.01
C LEU A 70 3.21 3.18 21.44
N GLN A 71 2.49 2.07 21.61
CA GLN A 71 2.07 1.59 22.93
C GLN A 71 3.26 1.22 23.81
N ALA A 72 4.27 0.53 23.26
CA ALA A 72 5.49 0.19 23.98
C ALA A 72 6.23 1.45 24.46
N ALA A 73 6.38 2.45 23.58
CA ALA A 73 7.06 3.69 23.90
C ALA A 73 6.29 4.52 24.96
N LEU A 74 4.96 4.57 24.88
CA LEU A 74 4.14 5.21 25.92
C LEU A 74 4.23 4.48 27.27
N THR A 75 4.28 3.15 27.26
CA THR A 75 4.43 2.32 28.47
C THR A 75 5.80 2.52 29.10
N GLU A 76 6.85 2.60 28.28
CA GLU A 76 8.22 2.89 28.72
C GLU A 76 8.32 4.28 29.39
N LYS A 77 7.56 5.25 28.88
CA LYS A 77 7.41 6.60 29.46
C LYS A 77 6.47 6.64 30.68
N GLY A 78 5.81 5.53 31.03
CA GLY A 78 4.88 5.44 32.16
C GLY A 78 3.52 6.11 31.91
N ILE A 79 3.15 6.36 30.66
CA ILE A 79 1.92 7.02 30.27
C ILE A 79 0.83 5.96 30.09
N GLN A 80 -0.30 6.13 30.79
CA GLN A 80 -1.46 5.26 30.59
C GLN A 80 -2.21 5.66 29.31
N PHE A 81 -2.40 4.70 28.40
CA PHE A 81 -3.20 4.85 27.19
C PHE A 81 -4.18 3.67 27.07
N PRO A 82 -5.36 3.89 26.47
CA PRO A 82 -6.28 2.79 26.22
C PRO A 82 -5.75 1.90 25.08
N PRO A 83 -5.87 0.56 25.19
CA PRO A 83 -5.44 -0.38 24.14
C PRO A 83 -6.25 -0.22 22.84
N GLU A 84 -7.42 0.40 22.93
CA GLU A 84 -8.27 0.74 21.78
C GLU A 84 -7.93 2.11 21.16
N ALA A 85 -7.00 2.87 21.73
CA ALA A 85 -6.57 4.14 21.15
C ALA A 85 -6.09 3.95 19.70
N SER A 86 -6.47 4.88 18.85
CA SER A 86 -6.05 4.89 17.45
C SER A 86 -4.57 5.31 17.36
N ILE A 87 -3.87 4.85 16.32
CA ILE A 87 -2.48 5.26 16.01
C ILE A 87 -2.26 6.77 16.15
N PRO A 88 -3.11 7.67 15.59
CA PRO A 88 -2.92 9.12 15.76
C PRO A 88 -3.00 9.60 17.21
N ASP A 89 -3.86 9.01 18.05
CA ASP A 89 -3.96 9.36 19.47
C ASP A 89 -2.73 8.90 20.24
N LEU A 90 -2.28 7.66 20.01
CA LEU A 90 -1.07 7.14 20.62
C LEU A 90 0.17 7.96 20.23
N GLN A 91 0.26 8.37 18.96
CA GLN A 91 1.34 9.22 18.46
C GLN A 91 1.31 10.59 19.15
N LYS A 92 0.13 11.19 19.30
CA LYS A 92 -0.02 12.51 19.92
C LYS A 92 0.32 12.49 21.42
N LEU A 93 -0.10 11.44 22.13
CA LEU A 93 0.28 11.23 23.52
C LEU A 93 1.79 11.05 23.69
N LEU A 94 2.44 10.40 22.73
CA LEU A 94 3.89 10.20 22.75
C LEU A 94 4.62 11.53 22.53
N ASP A 95 4.16 12.33 21.59
CA ASP A 95 4.76 13.63 21.22
C ASP A 95 4.60 14.67 22.34
N GLU A 96 3.45 14.70 23.02
CA GLU A 96 3.20 15.59 24.17
C GLU A 96 4.06 15.23 25.40
N ALA A 97 4.55 14.00 25.47
CA ALA A 97 5.39 13.49 26.55
C ALA A 97 6.87 13.31 26.19
N ALA A 98 7.26 13.63 24.95
CA ALA A 98 8.65 13.64 24.47
C ALA A 98 9.37 14.91 24.92
#